data_AF-A0A2G9RVJ6-F1
#
_entry.id   AF-A0A2G9RVJ6-F1
#
_cell.length_a   1.000
_cell.length_b   1.000
_cell.length_c   1.000
_cell.angle_alpha   90.00
_cell.angle_beta   90.00
_cell.angle_gamma   90.00
#
_symmetry.space_group_name_H-M   'P 1'
#
loop_
_entity.id
_entity.type
_entity.pdbx_description
1 polymer ?
#
loop_
_entity_poly.entity_id
_entity_poly.type
_entity_poly.pdbx_seq_one_letter_code
_entity_poly.pdbx_strand_id
1 'polypeptide(L)'
;MGNPPTKLLCSPDGGIARFKVYGIGQRNWSLCSPNDLEDLLSMVNGGVCLGFSDAHYGHPRNLIGTGKAADMGDGWETARRLDRPPILKADDKGILQVPGKEWTIFRLGHPGNSPNSCQIEVAVLTPKEEEEKTKAKWDVKFDDIWKTFLPITKLQPHKRHFIEGTLIALGEVVTHVRITIAPDGGLSRVRLWGFPRQLP
;
A
#
# COMPACT_ATOMS: atom_id res chain seq x y z
N MET A 1 2.46 18.99 -20.53
CA MET A 1 3.91 19.04 -20.85
C MET A 1 4.58 17.98 -20.00
N GLY A 2 5.28 17.01 -20.60
CA GLY A 2 6.00 15.99 -19.84
C GLY A 2 7.19 16.58 -19.12
N ASN A 3 7.56 16.02 -17.96
CA ASN A 3 8.82 16.37 -17.30
C ASN A 3 10.00 16.08 -18.25
N PRO A 4 11.03 16.95 -18.30
CA PRO A 4 12.20 16.71 -19.15
C PRO A 4 12.89 15.40 -18.74
N PRO A 5 13.47 14.66 -19.70
CA PRO A 5 14.17 13.41 -19.41
C PRO A 5 15.35 13.67 -18.46
N THR A 6 15.53 12.82 -17.45
CA THR A 6 16.66 12.92 -16.53
C THR A 6 17.95 12.48 -17.24
N LYS A 7 18.98 13.33 -17.21
CA LYS A 7 20.30 13.04 -17.79
C LYS A 7 21.34 12.99 -16.68
N LEU A 8 22.13 11.92 -16.63
CA LEU A 8 23.32 11.81 -15.79
C LEU A 8 24.55 12.15 -16.63
N LEU A 9 25.39 13.07 -16.16
CA LEU A 9 26.67 13.42 -16.78
C LEU A 9 27.80 13.07 -15.82
N CYS A 10 28.71 12.20 -16.24
CA CYS A 10 29.96 11.89 -15.53
C CYS A 10 31.11 12.22 -16.47
N SER A 11 31.89 13.25 -16.16
CA SER A 11 32.97 13.77 -17.01
C SER A 11 34.05 14.42 -16.13
N PRO A 12 35.36 14.21 -16.42
CA PRO A 12 35.91 13.40 -17.52
C PRO A 12 35.90 11.89 -17.27
N ASP A 13 35.90 11.44 -16.01
CA ASP A 13 35.90 10.03 -15.62
C ASP A 13 35.48 9.84 -14.15
N GLY A 14 35.22 8.58 -13.76
CA GLY A 14 34.79 8.20 -12.41
C GLY A 14 33.98 6.90 -12.40
N GLY A 15 33.58 6.45 -11.21
CA GLY A 15 32.75 5.26 -11.02
C GLY A 15 31.49 5.57 -10.20
N ILE A 16 30.31 5.27 -10.74
CA ILE A 16 29.04 5.44 -10.04
C ILE A 16 28.46 4.06 -9.75
N ALA A 17 28.44 3.66 -8.48
CA ALA A 17 27.90 2.35 -8.07
C ALA A 17 26.37 2.31 -8.12
N ARG A 18 25.69 3.43 -7.79
CA ARG A 18 24.22 3.53 -7.79
C ARG A 18 23.79 4.95 -8.16
N PHE A 19 22.83 5.06 -9.06
CA PHE A 19 22.16 6.31 -9.38
C PHE A 19 20.66 6.12 -9.15
N LYS A 20 20.07 6.91 -8.25
CA LYS A 20 18.64 6.86 -7.92
C LYS A 20 18.00 8.19 -8.27
N VAL A 21 16.99 8.15 -9.11
CA VAL A 21 16.14 9.30 -9.44
C VAL A 21 14.78 9.03 -8.83
N TYR A 22 14.28 9.97 -8.05
CA TYR A 22 12.98 9.87 -7.39
C TYR A 22 11.95 10.66 -8.19
N GLY A 23 10.78 10.07 -8.36
CA GLY A 23 9.65 10.66 -9.06
C GLY A 23 8.39 9.85 -8.78
N ILE A 24 7.24 10.46 -9.05
CA ILE A 24 5.93 9.82 -8.91
C ILE A 24 5.38 9.58 -10.31
N GLY A 25 4.87 8.37 -10.56
CA GLY A 25 4.21 8.05 -11.81
C GLY A 25 3.03 8.98 -12.05
N GLN A 26 2.96 9.61 -13.23
CA GLN A 26 1.82 10.42 -13.63
C GLN A 26 1.08 9.69 -14.74
N ARG A 27 -0.02 9.03 -14.38
CA ARG A 27 -0.96 8.46 -15.35
C ARG A 27 -1.87 9.57 -15.89
N ASN A 28 -2.06 9.57 -17.21
CA ASN A 28 -3.05 10.43 -17.84
C ASN A 28 -4.45 9.81 -17.70
N TRP A 29 -5.17 10.20 -16.66
CA TRP A 29 -6.51 9.69 -16.35
C TRP A 29 -7.59 10.13 -17.32
N SER A 30 -7.36 11.19 -18.12
CA SER A 30 -8.30 11.62 -19.17
C SER A 30 -8.45 10.61 -20.31
N LEU A 31 -7.53 9.64 -20.41
CA LEU A 31 -7.59 8.56 -21.39
C LEU A 31 -8.37 7.34 -20.89
N CYS A 32 -8.79 7.33 -19.63
CA CYS A 32 -9.53 6.23 -19.03
C CYS A 32 -11.01 6.58 -18.91
N SER A 33 -11.88 5.61 -19.20
CA SER A 33 -13.29 5.72 -18.93
C SER A 33 -13.54 5.66 -17.41
N PRO A 34 -14.53 6.39 -16.87
CA PRO A 34 -14.95 6.24 -15.48
C PRO A 34 -15.43 4.83 -15.11
N ASN A 35 -15.72 4.00 -16.11
CA ASN A 35 -16.13 2.60 -15.95
C ASN A 35 -15.00 1.60 -16.22
N ASP A 36 -13.77 2.06 -16.47
CA ASP A 36 -12.62 1.18 -16.61
C ASP A 36 -12.14 0.72 -15.22
N LEU A 37 -11.97 -0.59 -15.08
CA LEU A 37 -11.45 -1.19 -13.86
C LEU A 37 -9.92 -1.11 -13.87
N GLU A 38 -9.36 -0.31 -12.98
CA GLU A 38 -7.93 0.03 -12.97
C GLU A 38 -7.30 -0.21 -11.59
N ASP A 39 -6.03 -0.62 -11.53
CA ASP A 39 -5.31 -0.76 -10.26
C ASP A 39 -4.90 0.61 -9.69
N LEU A 40 -5.76 1.21 -8.88
CA LEU A 40 -5.60 2.57 -8.35
C LEU A 40 -4.40 2.72 -7.40
N LEU A 41 -3.93 1.61 -6.83
CA LEU A 41 -2.81 1.57 -5.90
C LEU A 41 -1.45 1.42 -6.63
N SER A 42 -1.46 1.04 -7.90
CA SER A 42 -0.24 0.76 -8.66
C SER A 42 0.72 1.94 -8.72
N MET A 43 2.03 1.69 -8.62
CA MET A 43 3.04 2.76 -8.74
C MET A 43 3.01 3.44 -10.11
N VAL A 44 2.67 2.70 -11.17
CA VAL A 44 2.54 3.24 -12.54
C VAL A 44 1.34 4.18 -12.69
N ASN A 45 0.31 3.96 -11.86
CA ASN A 45 -0.88 4.79 -11.80
C ASN A 45 -0.70 6.00 -10.88
N GLY A 46 0.43 6.08 -10.16
CA GLY A 46 0.78 7.18 -9.26
C GLY A 46 0.65 6.86 -7.78
N GLY A 47 0.46 5.59 -7.43
CA GLY A 47 0.44 5.14 -6.04
C GLY A 47 1.77 5.41 -5.33
N VAL A 48 1.73 5.83 -4.06
CA VAL A 48 2.91 6.18 -3.27
C VAL A 48 2.81 5.63 -1.86
N CYS A 49 3.87 4.99 -1.37
CA CYS A 49 4.02 4.61 0.03
C CYS A 49 4.37 5.85 0.86
N LEU A 50 3.51 6.24 1.81
CA LEU A 50 3.68 7.43 2.66
C LEU A 50 4.27 7.11 4.03
N GLY A 51 4.00 5.93 4.57
CA GLY A 51 4.44 5.52 5.90
C GLY A 51 4.35 4.02 6.13
N PHE A 52 5.08 3.53 7.12
CA PHE A 52 5.08 2.12 7.53
C PHE A 52 5.62 1.97 8.96
N SER A 53 5.23 0.87 9.62
CA SER A 53 5.69 0.54 10.98
C SER A 53 7.05 -0.15 10.99
N ASP A 54 7.27 -1.11 10.09
CA ASP A 54 8.51 -1.90 9.99
C ASP A 54 8.89 -2.19 8.53
N ALA A 55 10.17 -2.41 8.27
CA ALA A 55 10.69 -2.82 6.96
C ALA A 55 11.94 -3.71 7.15
N HIS A 56 11.79 -4.80 7.90
CA HIS A 56 12.87 -5.73 8.19
C HIS A 56 13.50 -6.35 6.93
N TYR A 57 12.67 -6.86 6.00
CA TYR A 57 13.09 -7.33 4.68
C TYR A 57 12.24 -6.72 3.57
N GLY A 58 12.91 -6.29 2.49
CA GLY A 58 12.26 -5.53 1.43
C GLY A 58 11.78 -4.15 1.90
N HIS A 59 10.89 -3.52 1.13
CA HIS A 59 10.31 -2.23 1.50
C HIS A 59 8.84 -2.21 1.11
N PRO A 60 7.93 -1.63 1.92
CA PRO A 60 6.50 -1.54 1.59
C PRO A 60 6.18 -0.97 0.20
N ARG A 61 7.02 -0.07 -0.36
CA ARG A 61 6.87 0.44 -1.73
C ARG A 61 6.85 -0.67 -2.79
N ASN A 62 7.42 -1.83 -2.50
CA ASN A 62 7.47 -2.96 -3.42
C ASN A 62 6.09 -3.61 -3.59
N LEU A 63 5.17 -3.45 -2.63
CA LEU A 63 3.80 -3.98 -2.74
C LEU A 63 3.06 -3.44 -3.97
N ILE A 64 3.36 -2.20 -4.33
CA ILE A 64 2.76 -1.49 -5.46
C ILE A 64 3.61 -1.55 -6.73
N GLY A 65 4.72 -2.30 -6.67
CA GLY A 65 5.63 -2.54 -7.80
C GLY A 65 4.95 -3.31 -8.92
N THR A 66 5.46 -3.22 -10.14
CA THR A 66 4.89 -3.92 -11.31
C THR A 66 5.15 -5.43 -11.26
N GLY A 67 4.40 -6.18 -12.08
CA GLY A 67 4.59 -7.62 -12.23
C GLY A 67 4.38 -8.43 -10.94
N LYS A 68 5.09 -9.56 -10.83
CA LYS A 68 5.19 -10.39 -9.63
C LYS A 68 6.52 -10.13 -8.93
N ALA A 69 6.55 -10.35 -7.62
CA ALA A 69 7.81 -10.35 -6.88
C ALA A 69 8.75 -11.43 -7.43
N ALA A 70 10.00 -11.08 -7.71
CA ALA A 70 11.02 -12.05 -8.13
C ALA A 70 11.44 -12.97 -6.97
N ASP A 71 11.55 -12.40 -5.78
CA ASP A 71 11.93 -13.07 -4.54
C ASP A 71 11.28 -12.37 -3.33
N MET A 72 11.68 -12.77 -2.11
CA MET A 72 11.16 -12.19 -0.87
C MET A 72 11.63 -10.73 -0.64
N GLY A 73 12.82 -10.35 -1.12
CA GLY A 73 13.34 -8.99 -1.00
C GLY A 73 12.64 -7.99 -1.92
N ASP A 74 12.06 -8.49 -3.02
CA ASP A 74 11.16 -7.74 -3.88
C ASP A 74 9.72 -7.65 -3.32
N GLY A 75 9.47 -8.14 -2.09
CA GLY A 75 8.23 -7.93 -1.34
C GLY A 75 8.38 -6.91 -0.21
N TRP A 76 7.49 -7.02 0.77
CA TRP A 76 7.63 -6.42 2.09
C TRP A 76 7.42 -7.48 3.15
N GLU A 77 8.36 -7.61 4.07
CA GLU A 77 8.29 -8.54 5.19
C GLU A 77 8.76 -7.86 6.47
N THR A 78 7.98 -8.09 7.53
CA THR A 78 8.21 -7.49 8.84
C THR A 78 8.91 -8.45 9.78
N ALA A 79 9.64 -7.90 10.75
CA ALA A 79 10.24 -8.70 11.80
C ALA A 79 9.16 -9.45 12.59
N ARG A 80 9.49 -10.67 13.04
CA ARG A 80 8.65 -11.36 14.02
C ARG A 80 8.62 -10.55 15.30
N ARG A 81 7.43 -10.31 15.84
CA ARG A 81 7.31 -9.51 17.06
C ARG A 81 7.86 -10.24 18.27
N LEU A 82 8.52 -9.47 19.15
CA LEU A 82 9.14 -9.99 20.37
C LEU A 82 8.13 -10.25 21.50
N ASP A 83 6.96 -9.61 21.46
CA ASP A 83 5.86 -9.77 22.42
C ASP A 83 4.96 -10.98 22.10
N ARG A 84 5.36 -11.82 21.14
CA ARG A 84 4.64 -13.03 20.77
C ARG A 84 4.65 -14.04 21.93
N PRO A 85 3.49 -14.59 22.34
CA PRO A 85 3.44 -15.61 23.37
C PRO A 85 4.10 -16.92 22.89
N PRO A 86 4.69 -17.71 23.80
CA PRO A 86 5.35 -18.97 23.44
C PRO A 86 4.37 -20.01 22.88
N ILE A 87 3.09 -19.93 23.27
CA ILE A 87 2.02 -20.79 22.76
C ILE A 87 1.08 -19.93 21.92
N LEU A 88 1.02 -20.24 20.63
CA LEU A 88 0.12 -19.57 19.69
C LEU A 88 -1.28 -20.17 19.80
N LYS A 89 -2.28 -19.31 19.98
CA LYS A 89 -3.69 -19.67 19.92
C LYS A 89 -4.31 -19.06 18.66
N ALA A 90 -5.16 -19.80 17.98
CA ALA A 90 -5.98 -19.29 16.90
C ALA A 90 -7.46 -19.33 17.32
N ASP A 91 -8.25 -18.39 16.81
CA ASP A 91 -9.71 -18.45 16.94
C ASP A 91 -10.34 -19.47 15.97
N ASP A 92 -11.66 -19.59 15.99
CA ASP A 92 -12.42 -20.48 15.10
C ASP A 92 -12.28 -20.13 13.61
N LYS A 93 -11.82 -18.91 13.29
CA LYS A 93 -11.52 -18.45 11.92
C LYS A 93 -10.05 -18.69 11.55
N GLY A 94 -9.27 -19.28 12.45
CA GLY A 94 -7.87 -19.58 12.28
C GLY A 94 -6.95 -18.36 12.34
N ILE A 95 -7.42 -17.24 12.88
CA ILE A 95 -6.66 -15.99 13.07
C ILE A 95 -5.86 -16.11 14.37
N LEU A 96 -4.56 -15.84 14.29
CA LEU A 96 -3.66 -15.88 15.45
C LEU A 96 -4.02 -14.79 16.45
N GLN A 97 -4.21 -15.19 17.70
CA GLN A 97 -4.47 -14.32 18.84
C GLN A 97 -3.14 -13.84 19.44
N VAL A 98 -2.41 -13.04 18.65
CA VAL A 98 -1.11 -12.45 19.03
C VAL A 98 -1.29 -10.94 19.10
N PRO A 99 -0.80 -10.26 20.15
CA PRO A 99 -0.90 -8.81 20.25
C PRO A 99 -0.07 -8.12 19.16
N GLY A 100 -0.54 -6.95 18.73
CA GLY A 100 0.16 -6.10 17.78
C GLY A 100 -0.24 -6.30 16.31
N LYS A 101 0.09 -5.30 15.50
CA LYS A 101 -0.18 -5.21 14.08
C LYS A 101 0.92 -4.39 13.41
N GLU A 102 1.35 -4.81 12.23
CA GLU A 102 2.25 -4.04 11.38
C GLU A 102 1.46 -3.41 10.23
N TRP A 103 1.75 -2.15 9.90
CA TRP A 103 0.95 -1.38 8.95
C TRP A 103 1.81 -0.61 7.96
N THR A 104 1.25 -0.32 6.79
CA THR A 104 1.80 0.60 5.81
C THR A 104 0.68 1.40 5.16
N ILE A 105 0.96 2.66 4.83
CA ILE A 105 -0.01 3.62 4.31
C ILE A 105 0.40 4.03 2.90
N PHE A 106 -0.56 3.95 2.00
CA PHE A 106 -0.41 4.34 0.60
C PHE A 106 -1.39 5.44 0.22
N ARG A 107 -0.91 6.38 -0.60
CA ARG A 107 -1.73 7.26 -1.42
C ARG A 107 -2.04 6.56 -2.73
N LEU A 108 -3.30 6.63 -3.16
CA LEU A 108 -3.70 6.13 -4.47
C LEU A 108 -3.27 7.08 -5.57
N GLY A 109 -2.96 6.53 -6.75
CA GLY A 109 -2.64 7.30 -7.94
C GLY A 109 -3.83 8.09 -8.49
N HIS A 110 -5.03 7.65 -8.14
CA HIS A 110 -6.29 8.35 -8.35
C HIS A 110 -7.34 7.85 -7.36
N PRO A 111 -8.28 8.70 -6.92
CA PRO A 111 -9.35 8.25 -6.06
C PRO A 111 -10.22 7.17 -6.70
N GLY A 112 -10.66 6.19 -5.90
CA GLY A 112 -11.58 5.14 -6.31
C GLY A 112 -11.54 3.91 -5.39
N ASN A 113 -12.22 2.82 -5.77
CA ASN A 113 -12.62 1.76 -4.83
C ASN A 113 -12.12 0.36 -5.22
N SER A 114 -11.46 -0.40 -4.35
CA SER A 114 -11.26 -1.85 -4.60
C SER A 114 -10.70 -2.72 -3.46
N PRO A 115 -10.74 -4.09 -3.56
CA PRO A 115 -10.14 -5.10 -2.65
C PRO A 115 -9.18 -6.16 -3.33
N ASN A 116 -8.46 -7.11 -2.70
CA ASN A 116 -8.07 -7.44 -1.30
C ASN A 116 -7.10 -8.66 -1.16
N SER A 117 -6.26 -8.64 -0.09
CA SER A 117 -6.15 -9.64 1.03
C SER A 117 -5.13 -9.19 2.11
N CYS A 118 -5.60 -8.70 3.27
CA CYS A 118 -4.91 -8.05 4.42
C CYS A 118 -6.00 -7.31 5.23
N GLN A 119 -5.79 -6.77 6.44
CA GLN A 119 -6.74 -5.75 6.92
C GLN A 119 -6.50 -4.51 6.06
N ILE A 120 -7.53 -4.08 5.33
CA ILE A 120 -7.47 -2.87 4.52
C ILE A 120 -8.39 -1.85 5.18
N GLU A 121 -7.82 -0.70 5.50
CA GLU A 121 -8.57 0.46 5.95
C GLU A 121 -8.42 1.57 4.93
N VAL A 122 -9.46 2.38 4.80
CA VAL A 122 -9.56 3.44 3.80
C VAL A 122 -9.82 4.77 4.48
N ALA A 123 -9.28 5.83 3.91
CA ALA A 123 -9.51 7.19 4.37
C ALA A 123 -9.57 8.16 3.20
N VAL A 124 -10.20 9.31 3.45
CA VAL A 124 -10.22 10.47 2.56
C VAL A 124 -9.44 11.56 3.26
N LEU A 125 -8.34 11.97 2.64
CA LEU A 125 -7.48 13.05 3.13
C LEU A 125 -7.23 14.06 2.03
N THR A 126 -7.19 15.32 2.43
CA THR A 126 -6.72 16.45 1.63
C THR A 126 -5.19 16.50 1.60
N PRO A 127 -4.56 17.19 0.62
CA PRO A 127 -3.11 17.31 0.56
C PRO A 127 -2.45 17.93 1.81
N LYS A 128 -3.15 18.86 2.48
CA LYS A 128 -2.66 19.47 3.73
C LYS A 128 -2.64 18.47 4.87
N GLU A 129 -3.72 17.71 5.05
CA GLU A 129 -3.82 16.69 6.09
C GLU A 129 -2.80 15.56 5.87
N GLU A 130 -2.55 15.17 4.62
CA GLU A 130 -1.50 14.21 4.26
C GLU A 130 -0.12 14.72 4.67
N GLU A 131 0.21 15.97 4.37
CA GLU A 131 1.50 16.58 4.70
C GLU A 131 1.71 16.64 6.22
N GLU A 132 0.68 17.06 6.98
CA GLU A 132 0.71 17.11 8.44
C GLU A 132 0.93 15.72 9.05
N LYS A 133 0.18 14.71 8.59
CA LYS A 133 0.31 13.33 9.08
C LYS A 133 1.64 12.71 8.72
N THR A 134 2.15 12.99 7.53
CA THR A 134 3.47 12.53 7.09
C THR A 134 4.58 13.14 7.95
N LYS A 135 4.50 14.45 8.27
CA LYS A 135 5.44 15.10 9.21
C LYS A 135 5.35 14.51 10.61
N ALA A 136 4.14 14.19 11.07
CA ALA A 136 3.89 13.51 12.32
C ALA A 136 4.20 11.99 12.30
N LYS A 137 4.77 11.47 11.20
CA LYS A 137 5.11 10.06 11.00
C LYS A 137 3.94 9.10 11.25
N TRP A 138 2.71 9.55 10.98
CA TRP A 138 1.50 8.75 11.14
C TRP A 138 1.34 8.18 12.57
N ASP A 139 1.50 9.03 13.59
CA ASP A 139 1.28 8.70 15.00
C ASP A 139 -0.11 8.04 15.26
N VAL A 140 -0.19 7.20 16.28
CA VAL A 140 -1.35 6.35 16.63
C VAL A 140 -2.62 7.18 16.92
N LYS A 141 -2.47 8.48 17.19
CA LYS A 141 -3.57 9.43 17.39
C LYS A 141 -4.44 9.64 16.15
N PHE A 142 -4.02 9.20 14.97
CA PHE A 142 -4.77 9.34 13.71
C PHE A 142 -5.61 8.12 13.35
N ASP A 143 -5.96 7.26 14.31
CA ASP A 143 -6.73 6.03 14.05
C ASP A 143 -8.21 6.28 13.71
N ASP A 144 -8.76 7.43 14.11
CA ASP A 144 -10.17 7.81 13.97
C ASP A 144 -10.61 8.08 12.51
N ILE A 145 -9.67 8.42 11.63
CA ILE A 145 -9.94 8.68 10.22
C ILE A 145 -10.09 7.42 9.35
N TRP A 146 -9.67 6.26 9.85
CA TRP A 146 -9.60 5.02 9.08
C TRP A 146 -10.90 4.23 9.19
N LYS A 147 -11.56 4.03 8.06
CA LYS A 147 -12.72 3.13 7.97
C LYS A 147 -12.26 1.74 7.57
N THR A 148 -12.71 0.71 8.28
CA THR A 148 -12.38 -0.68 7.91
C THR A 148 -13.11 -1.05 6.61
N PHE A 149 -12.33 -1.38 5.59
CA PHE A 149 -12.82 -1.81 4.28
C PHE A 149 -12.75 -3.34 4.13
N LEU A 150 -11.64 -3.95 4.54
CA LEU A 150 -11.50 -5.39 4.71
C LEU A 150 -11.16 -5.71 6.17
N PRO A 151 -12.00 -6.43 6.92
CA PRO A 151 -11.61 -6.95 8.22
C PRO A 151 -10.45 -7.95 8.10
N ILE A 152 -9.74 -8.20 9.20
CA ILE A 152 -8.63 -9.17 9.25
C ILE A 152 -9.08 -10.49 8.62
N THR A 153 -8.43 -10.87 7.52
CA THR A 153 -8.75 -12.05 6.72
C THR A 153 -7.51 -12.93 6.64
N LYS A 154 -7.67 -14.22 6.95
CA LYS A 154 -6.58 -15.18 6.93
C LYS A 154 -6.07 -15.42 5.51
N LEU A 155 -4.76 -15.33 5.32
CA LEU A 155 -4.09 -15.58 4.04
C LEU A 155 -3.40 -16.94 4.03
N GLN A 156 -3.29 -17.53 2.85
CA GLN A 156 -2.49 -18.74 2.62
C GLN A 156 -1.11 -18.35 2.08
N PRO A 157 -0.03 -19.01 2.55
CA PRO A 157 1.32 -18.81 2.03
C PRO A 157 1.40 -19.06 0.52
N HIS A 158 2.26 -18.28 -0.16
CA HIS A 158 2.59 -18.45 -1.57
C HIS A 158 1.38 -18.51 -2.53
N LYS A 159 0.26 -17.90 -2.13
CA LYS A 159 -0.97 -17.90 -2.92
C LYS A 159 -1.44 -16.49 -3.19
N ARG A 160 -1.99 -16.29 -4.39
CA ARG A 160 -2.75 -15.09 -4.74
C ARG A 160 -4.16 -15.24 -4.22
N HIS A 161 -4.61 -14.23 -3.49
CA HIS A 161 -5.96 -14.15 -2.97
C HIS A 161 -6.69 -13.10 -3.78
N PHE A 162 -7.85 -13.49 -4.31
CA PHE A 162 -8.80 -12.58 -4.93
C PHE A 162 -9.98 -12.52 -3.97
N ILE A 163 -10.26 -11.33 -3.46
CA ILE A 163 -11.31 -11.14 -2.47
C ILE A 163 -12.18 -10.00 -2.98
N GLU A 164 -13.47 -10.29 -3.06
CA GLU A 164 -14.49 -9.33 -3.47
C GLU A 164 -15.02 -8.59 -2.24
N GLY A 165 -15.12 -7.27 -2.33
CA GLY A 165 -15.53 -6.41 -1.22
C GLY A 165 -17.04 -6.16 -1.26
N THR A 166 -17.76 -6.57 -0.22
CA THR A 166 -19.22 -6.40 -0.12
C THR A 166 -19.63 -5.09 0.57
N LEU A 167 -18.68 -4.24 1.02
CA LEU A 167 -18.94 -3.27 2.10
C LEU A 167 -18.82 -1.76 1.78
N ILE A 168 -18.43 -1.34 0.56
CA ILE A 168 -18.57 0.10 0.23
C ILE A 168 -19.99 0.33 -0.28
N ALA A 169 -20.82 0.93 0.59
CA ALA A 169 -21.98 1.67 0.17
C ALA A 169 -21.53 2.61 -0.96
N LEU A 170 -22.04 2.34 -2.17
CA LEU A 170 -21.62 2.73 -3.52
C LEU A 170 -21.24 4.20 -3.83
N GLY A 171 -21.05 5.08 -2.85
CA GLY A 171 -20.86 6.52 -3.07
C GLY A 171 -19.62 7.16 -2.46
N GLU A 172 -18.87 6.49 -1.57
CA GLU A 172 -17.69 7.13 -0.97
C GLU A 172 -16.45 6.97 -1.85
N VAL A 173 -15.76 8.08 -2.10
CA VAL A 173 -14.51 8.16 -2.86
C VAL A 173 -13.34 8.01 -1.89
N VAL A 174 -12.43 7.07 -2.11
CA VAL A 174 -11.26 6.83 -1.26
C VAL A 174 -10.00 7.44 -1.87
N THR A 175 -9.13 8.05 -1.05
CA THR A 175 -7.83 8.59 -1.51
C THR A 175 -6.62 7.87 -0.92
N HIS A 176 -6.77 7.32 0.28
CA HIS A 176 -5.69 6.66 1.02
C HIS A 176 -6.11 5.28 1.50
N VAL A 177 -5.13 4.39 1.56
CA VAL A 177 -5.31 3.02 2.02
C VAL A 177 -4.23 2.66 3.03
N ARG A 178 -4.64 2.10 4.16
CA ARG A 178 -3.76 1.46 5.14
C ARG A 178 -3.89 -0.05 5.00
N ILE A 179 -2.75 -0.70 4.81
CA ILE A 179 -2.62 -2.15 4.71
C ILE A 179 -1.98 -2.63 5.99
N THR A 180 -2.67 -3.54 6.68
CA THR A 180 -2.27 -4.04 7.99
C THR A 180 -2.12 -5.57 7.95
N ILE A 181 -0.95 -6.04 8.40
CA ILE A 181 -0.61 -7.44 8.62
C ILE A 181 -0.71 -7.72 10.12
N ALA A 182 -1.41 -8.79 10.50
CA ALA A 182 -1.59 -9.16 11.89
C ALA A 182 -1.19 -10.63 12.11
N PRO A 183 -0.28 -10.94 13.07
CA PRO A 183 0.50 -9.99 13.89
C PRO A 183 1.73 -9.40 13.17
N ASP A 184 2.33 -10.18 12.28
CA ASP A 184 3.54 -9.89 11.50
C ASP A 184 3.57 -10.81 10.28
N GLY A 185 4.47 -10.55 9.33
CA GLY A 185 4.68 -11.43 8.17
C GLY A 185 5.07 -10.67 6.92
N GLY A 186 4.82 -11.28 5.76
CA GLY A 186 5.21 -10.70 4.47
C GLY A 186 4.12 -10.75 3.41
N LEU A 187 4.10 -9.71 2.59
CA LEU A 187 3.26 -9.57 1.40
C LEU A 187 4.16 -9.30 0.19
N SER A 188 3.83 -9.91 -0.95
CA SER A 188 4.58 -9.71 -2.20
C SER A 188 4.07 -8.52 -2.99
N ARG A 189 2.76 -8.48 -3.25
CA ARG A 189 2.07 -7.44 -4.00
C ARG A 189 0.68 -7.20 -3.43
N VAL A 190 0.21 -5.97 -3.55
CA VAL A 190 -1.19 -5.61 -3.33
C VAL A 190 -1.69 -4.83 -4.54
N ARG A 191 -2.92 -5.12 -4.93
CA ARG A 191 -3.63 -4.51 -6.07
C ARG A 191 -4.99 -4.03 -5.59
N LEU A 192 -5.39 -2.87 -6.07
CA LEU A 192 -6.64 -2.21 -5.70
C LEU A 192 -7.37 -1.80 -7.00
N TRP A 193 -8.07 -2.74 -7.61
CA TRP A 193 -8.86 -2.61 -8.85
C TRP A 193 -10.16 -1.80 -8.75
N GLY A 194 -10.11 -0.50 -8.99
CA GLY A 194 -11.28 0.36 -8.84
C GLY A 194 -11.61 1.18 -10.05
N PHE A 195 -12.77 1.83 -9.95
CA PHE A 195 -13.21 2.81 -10.92
C PHE A 195 -12.69 4.19 -10.50
N PRO A 196 -11.98 4.91 -11.38
CA PRO A 196 -11.50 6.24 -11.08
C PRO A 196 -12.68 7.20 -10.90
N ARG A 197 -12.72 7.91 -9.76
CA ARG A 197 -13.74 8.92 -9.44
C ARG A 197 -13.09 10.26 -9.12
N GLN A 198 -13.78 11.35 -9.46
CA GLN A 198 -13.39 12.67 -9.00
C GLN A 198 -13.79 12.85 -7.54
N LEU A 199 -12.95 13.53 -6.76
CA LEU A 199 -13.35 14.00 -5.44
C LEU A 199 -14.45 15.06 -5.61
N PRO A 200 -15.52 15.02 -4.79
CA PRO A 200 -16.54 16.06 -4.80
C PRO A 200 -15.97 17.43 -4.40
#